data_AF-A0A3M1A7C0-F1
#
_entry.id   AF-A0A3M1A7C0-F1
#
_cell.length_a   1.000
_cell.length_b   1.000
_cell.length_c   1.000
_cell.angle_alpha   90.00
_cell.angle_beta   90.00
_cell.angle_gamma   90.00
#
_symmetry.space_group_name_H-M   'P 1'
#
loop_
_entity.id
_entity.type
_entity.pdbx_description
1 polymer ?
#
loop_
_entity_poly.entity_id
_entity_poly.type
_entity_poly.pdbx_seq_one_letter_code
_entity_poly.pdbx_strand_id
1 'polypeptide(L)' 'MKIDPDSPEELSAQIARAIRAAIMDGSLKVDERLPSEQELAESFGVSRPTVREALKRLAAQSLIRTQRGA' A
#
# COMPACT_ATOMS: atom_id res chain seq x y z
N MET A 1 -2.84 6.44 9.34
CA MET A 1 -2.43 6.53 7.93
C MET A 1 -3.09 7.76 7.30
N LYS A 2 -2.40 8.90 7.19
CA LYS A 2 -2.91 10.09 6.48
C LYS A 2 -2.07 10.31 5.22
N ILE A 3 -2.73 10.56 4.11
CA ILE A 3 -2.14 10.90 2.81
C ILE A 3 -2.46 12.38 2.56
N ASP A 4 -1.54 13.11 1.94
CA ASP A 4 -1.67 14.53 1.62
C ASP A 4 -1.71 14.70 0.09
N PRO A 5 -2.88 14.97 -0.51
CA PRO A 5 -3.00 15.15 -1.95
C PRO A 5 -2.38 16.44 -2.48
N ASP A 6 -2.10 17.42 -1.61
CA ASP A 6 -1.51 18.71 -1.98
C ASP A 6 0.02 18.71 -1.87
N SER A 7 0.60 17.61 -1.38
CA SER A 7 2.05 17.39 -1.34
C SER A 7 2.63 17.15 -2.74
N PRO A 8 3.86 17.61 -3.02
CA PRO A 8 4.56 17.28 -4.28
C PRO A 8 4.91 15.78 -4.40
N GLU A 9 4.77 15.00 -3.34
CA GLU A 9 4.99 13.55 -3.35
C GLU A 9 3.78 12.83 -3.98
N GLU A 10 4.02 11.98 -4.98
CA GLU A 10 2.96 11.20 -5.63
C GLU A 10 2.14 10.38 -4.60
N LEU A 11 0.81 10.39 -4.72
CA LEU A 11 -0.10 9.66 -3.83
C LEU A 11 0.29 8.17 -3.67
N SER A 12 0.74 7.52 -4.74
CA SER A 12 1.19 6.13 -4.72
C SER A 12 2.46 5.93 -3.86
N ALA A 13 3.37 6.92 -3.85
CA ALA A 13 4.55 6.90 -2.99
C ALA A 13 4.18 7.07 -1.52
N GLN A 14 3.24 7.97 -1.22
CA GLN A 14 2.74 8.18 0.14
C GLN A 14 2.07 6.92 0.70
N ILE A 15 1.23 6.24 -0.10
CA ILE A 15 0.58 4.98 0.27
C ILE A 15 1.63 3.90 0.52
N ALA A 16 2.61 3.75 -0.38
CA ALA A 16 3.68 2.78 -0.21
C ALA A 16 4.49 3.04 1.07
N ARG A 17 4.83 4.31 1.34
CA ARG A 17 5.52 4.70 2.57
C ARG A 17 4.72 4.33 3.82
N ALA A 18 3.41 4.55 3.80
CA ALA A 18 2.57 4.25 4.94
C ALA A 18 2.44 2.73 5.18
N ILE A 19 2.24 1.92 4.13
CA ILE A 19 2.18 0.46 4.26
C ILE A 19 3.54 -0.08 4.72
N ARG A 20 4.64 0.43 4.15
CA ARG A 20 6.00 0.07 4.59
C ARG A 20 6.20 0.35 6.09
N ALA A 21 5.75 1.50 6.57
CA ALA A 21 5.84 1.83 8.00
C ALA A 21 5.11 0.79 8.86
N ALA A 22 3.89 0.40 8.46
CA ALA A 22 3.10 -0.61 9.16
C ALA A 22 3.75 -2.02 9.14
N ILE A 23 4.51 -2.36 8.09
CA ILE A 23 5.32 -3.59 8.08
C ILE A 23 6.51 -3.48 9.05
N MET A 24 7.19 -2.32 9.07
CA MET A 24 8.38 -2.11 9.90
C MET A 24 8.05 -2.00 11.40
N ASP A 25 6.90 -1.43 11.75
CA ASP A 25 6.45 -1.31 13.15
C ASP A 25 5.74 -2.58 13.68
N GLY A 26 5.51 -3.57 12.81
CA GLY A 26 4.89 -4.85 13.15
C GLY A 26 3.36 -4.84 13.20
N SER A 27 2.71 -3.75 12.81
CA SER A 27 1.24 -3.69 12.66
C SER A 27 0.74 -4.63 11.55
N LEU A 28 1.55 -4.84 10.52
CA LEU A 28 1.34 -5.88 9.50
C LEU A 28 2.35 -6.99 9.73
N LYS A 29 1.87 -8.20 10.03
CA LYS A 29 2.73 -9.35 10.27
C LYS A 29 3.26 -9.94 8.96
N VAL A 30 4.40 -10.61 9.06
CA VAL A 30 4.94 -11.41 7.95
C VAL A 30 3.90 -12.46 7.55
N ASP A 31 3.73 -12.63 6.23
CA ASP A 31 2.72 -13.51 5.61
C ASP A 31 1.26 -13.16 5.89
N GLU A 32 0.98 -12.05 6.57
CA GLU A 32 -0.37 -11.53 6.69
C GLU A 32 -0.88 -11.05 5.34
N ARG A 33 -2.11 -11.44 5.00
CA ARG A 33 -2.76 -11.02 3.77
C ARG A 33 -3.10 -9.53 3.88
N LEU A 34 -2.56 -8.73 2.97
CA LEU A 34 -2.99 -7.34 2.82
C LEU A 34 -4.48 -7.28 2.42
N PRO A 35 -5.21 -6.23 2.84
CA PRO A 35 -6.51 -5.95 2.28
C PRO A 35 -6.46 -5.83 0.76
N SER A 36 -7.57 -6.09 0.10
CA SER A 36 -7.67 -5.98 -1.36
C SER A 36 -7.37 -4.56 -1.84
N GLU A 37 -7.03 -4.41 -3.13
CA GLU A 37 -6.85 -3.09 -3.76
C GLU A 37 -8.06 -2.17 -3.54
N GLN A 38 -9.27 -2.74 -3.48
CA GLN A 38 -10.51 -2.00 -3.26
C GLN A 38 -10.61 -1.51 -1.81
N GLU A 39 -10.42 -2.37 -0.83
CA GLU A 39 -10.48 -2.00 0.60
C GLU A 39 -9.40 -0.97 0.96
N LEU A 40 -8.21 -1.11 0.40
CA LEU A 40 -7.14 -0.12 0.56
C LEU A 40 -7.53 1.21 -0.08
N ALA A 41 -8.11 1.19 -1.29
CA ALA A 41 -8.55 2.41 -1.97
C ALA A 41 -9.62 3.16 -1.15
N GLU A 42 -10.58 2.43 -0.59
CA GLU A 42 -11.60 2.96 0.32
C GLU A 42 -10.97 3.52 1.60
N SER A 43 -10.04 2.79 2.22
CA SER A 43 -9.36 3.20 3.47
C SER A 43 -8.50 4.45 3.30
N PHE A 44 -7.84 4.61 2.15
CA PHE A 44 -7.00 5.76 1.84
C PHE A 44 -7.75 6.91 1.14
N GLY A 45 -9.00 6.70 0.73
CA GLY A 45 -9.78 7.69 -0.01
C GLY A 45 -9.22 8.01 -1.40
N VAL A 46 -8.66 7.01 -2.09
CA VAL A 46 -7.99 7.17 -3.39
C VAL A 46 -8.54 6.21 -4.44
N SER A 47 -8.08 6.33 -5.68
CA SER A 47 -8.45 5.40 -6.75
C SER A 47 -7.72 4.05 -6.65
N ARG A 48 -8.38 2.96 -7.08
CA ARG A 48 -7.78 1.61 -7.15
C ARG A 48 -6.46 1.57 -7.97
N PRO A 49 -6.33 2.23 -9.14
CA PRO A 49 -5.05 2.32 -9.84
C PRO A 49 -3.93 2.94 -9.01
N THR A 50 -4.22 3.98 -8.21
CA THR A 50 -3.22 4.62 -7.34
C THR A 50 -2.67 3.64 -6.30
N VAL A 51 -3.56 2.85 -5.68
CA VAL A 51 -3.16 1.79 -4.74
C VAL A 51 -2.33 0.73 -5.45
N ARG A 52 -2.74 0.30 -6.64
CA ARG A 52 -1.99 -0.70 -7.41
C ARG A 52 -0.55 -0.27 -7.69
N GLU A 53 -0.34 1.00 -8.04
CA GLU A 53 1.01 1.53 -8.24
C GLU A 53 1.82 1.55 -6.92
N ALA A 54 1.18 1.85 -5.79
CA ALA A 54 1.82 1.76 -4.48
C ALA A 54 2.25 0.31 -4.15
N LEU A 55 1.36 -0.66 -4.37
CA LEU A 55 1.64 -2.08 -4.15
C LEU A 55 2.76 -2.59 -5.09
N LYS A 56 2.79 -2.17 -6.35
CA LYS A 56 3.89 -2.49 -7.28
C LYS A 56 5.25 -1.99 -6.75
N ARG A 57 5.30 -0.78 -6.19
CA ARG A 57 6.54 -0.23 -5.58
C ARG A 57 7.01 -1.06 -4.40
N LEU A 58 6.09 -1.51 -3.55
CA LEU A 58 6.42 -2.39 -2.41
C LEU A 58 6.88 -3.78 -2.87
N ALA A 59 6.26 -4.33 -3.92
CA ALA A 59 6.66 -5.60 -4.49
C ALA A 59 8.07 -5.53 -5.12
N ALA A 60 8.39 -4.42 -5.79
CA ALA A 60 9.73 -4.16 -6.32
C ALA A 60 10.80 -4.04 -5.22
N GLN A 61 10.41 -3.67 -3.99
CA GLN A 61 11.28 -3.65 -2.80
C GLN A 61 11.30 -4.99 -2.05
N SER A 62 10.66 -6.04 -2.57
CA SER A 62 10.51 -7.35 -1.93
C SER A 62 9.83 -7.30 -0.55
N LEU A 63 9.06 -6.25 -0.26
CA LEU A 63 8.32 -6.11 0.99
C LEU A 63 6.99 -6.87 0.98
N ILE A 64 6.43 -7.08 -0.21
CA ILE A 64 5.17 -7.80 -0.41
C ILE A 64 5.29 -8.71 -1.63
N ARG A 65 4.41 -9.70 -1.72
CA ARG A 65 4.24 -10.56 -2.89
C ARG A 65 2.78 -10.59 -3.31
N THR A 66 2.54 -10.59 -4.61
CA THR A 66 1.20 -10.81 -5.17
C THR A 66 1.00 -12.30 -5.44
N GLN A 67 -0.04 -12.90 -4.89
CA GLN A 67 -0.44 -14.27 -5.19
C GLN A 67 -1.76 -14.26 -5.97
N ARG A 68 -1.79 -14.87 -7.16
CA ARG A 68 -3.04 -15.07 -7.91
C ARG A 68 -3.71 -16.35 -7.42
N GLY A 69 -4.98 -16.25 -7.00
CA GLY A 69 -5.87 -17.40 -6.81
C GLY A 69 -6.05 -17.93 -5.38
N ALA A 70 -6.20 -17.06 -4.37
CA ALA A 70 -6.64 -17.45 -3.03
C ALA A 70 -8.05 -16.94 -2.71
#